data_AF-A0A2J6H3Z1-F1
#
_entry.id   AF-A0A2J6H3Z1-F1
#
_cell.length_a   1.000
_cell.length_b   1.000
_cell.length_c   1.000
_cell.angle_alpha   90.00
_cell.angle_beta   90.00
_cell.angle_gamma   90.00
#
_symmetry.space_group_name_H-M   'P 1'
#
loop_
_entity.id
_entity.type
_entity.pdbx_description
1 polymer ?
#
loop_
_entity_poly.entity_id
_entity_poly.type
_entity_poly.pdbx_seq_one_letter_code
_entity_poly.pdbx_strand_id
1 'polypeptide(L)'
;MYGGKKLRQLRQHLGLNQDEFATELKISQPYYSAIESGKKPITNKILDQLRVKWQIKKEYFAADNNKFASEIMGVENGGNIGGIDGGNRFLESIKKSLIKQSPRMEFVYKATEDLKSSNPELMELRYNVSSLAALLIDAENIYITYLQGAISDDIKADTYKEYKAKLTDHLSNFTKYSKAINPFISCLKAFILEFHNFDKSKVIEHTIDELNDIK
;
A
#
# COMPACT_ATOMS: atom_id res chain seq x y z
N MET A 1 10.68 2.13 18.48
CA MET A 1 10.52 1.20 17.33
C MET A 1 11.12 1.83 16.09
N TYR A 2 11.58 1.05 15.10
CA TYR A 2 12.12 1.60 13.85
C TYR A 2 11.02 1.63 12.77
N GLY A 3 10.53 2.83 12.45
CA GLY A 3 9.43 3.04 11.50
C GLY A 3 9.63 4.27 10.60
N GLY A 4 10.89 4.71 10.43
CA GLY A 4 11.24 5.96 9.74
C GLY A 4 10.68 6.08 8.32
N LYS A 5 10.66 4.97 7.56
CA LYS A 5 10.06 4.93 6.21
C LYS A 5 8.57 5.27 6.21
N LYS A 6 7.79 4.69 7.14
CA LYS A 6 6.36 4.97 7.28
C LYS A 6 6.09 6.39 7.75
N LEU A 7 6.98 6.93 8.57
CA LEU A 7 6.92 8.31 9.03
C LEU A 7 7.19 9.30 7.88
N ARG A 8 8.11 8.95 6.96
CA ARG A 8 8.38 9.70 5.73
C ARG A 8 7.19 9.65 4.77
N GLN A 9 6.60 8.48 4.56
CA GLN A 9 5.38 8.33 3.74
C GLN A 9 4.23 9.17 4.28
N LEU A 10 3.99 9.12 5.59
CA LEU A 10 2.97 9.93 6.25
C LEU A 10 3.21 11.43 6.02
N ARG A 11 4.45 11.90 6.21
CA ARG A 11 4.79 13.30 5.97
C ARG A 11 4.56 13.71 4.52
N GLN A 12 4.97 12.89 3.56
CA GLN A 12 4.77 13.15 2.13
C GLN A 12 3.30 13.19 1.75
N HIS A 13 2.49 12.29 2.31
CA HIS A 13 1.03 12.26 2.11
C HIS A 13 0.35 13.53 2.64
N LEU A 14 0.89 14.11 3.72
CA LEU A 14 0.42 15.38 4.28
C LEU A 14 0.95 16.61 3.52
N GLY A 15 1.78 16.43 2.50
CA GLY A 15 2.37 17.52 1.72
C GLY A 15 3.40 18.37 2.49
N LEU A 16 3.93 17.85 3.60
CA LEU A 16 4.81 18.60 4.50
C LEU A 16 6.30 18.33 4.21
N ASN A 17 7.12 19.35 4.36
CA ASN A 17 8.58 19.19 4.39
C ASN A 17 9.05 18.70 5.78
N GLN A 18 10.33 18.31 5.89
CA GLN A 18 10.87 17.73 7.14
C GLN A 18 10.82 18.71 8.32
N ASP A 19 11.00 20.00 8.07
CA ASP A 19 11.04 21.04 9.10
C ASP A 19 9.64 21.35 9.63
N GLU A 20 8.67 21.47 8.71
CA GLU A 20 7.24 21.61 9.04
C GLU A 20 6.76 20.41 9.87
N PHE A 21 7.05 19.19 9.41
CA PHE A 21 6.60 17.99 10.11
C PHE A 21 7.26 17.82 11.49
N ALA A 22 8.54 18.18 11.61
CA ALA A 22 9.24 18.19 12.90
C ALA A 22 8.66 19.23 13.86
N THR A 23 8.34 20.43 13.36
CA THR A 23 7.65 21.49 14.11
C THR A 23 6.31 21.00 14.63
N GLU A 24 5.55 20.30 13.79
CA GLU A 24 4.25 19.75 14.15
C GLU A 24 4.33 18.63 15.20
N LEU A 25 5.44 17.90 15.23
CA LEU A 25 5.79 16.93 16.26
C LEU A 25 6.53 17.54 17.47
N LYS A 26 6.75 18.86 17.49
CA LYS A 26 7.50 19.54 18.57
C LYS A 26 8.87 18.90 18.84
N ILE A 27 9.58 18.53 17.77
CA ILE A 27 10.94 18.00 17.81
C ILE A 27 11.82 18.80 16.86
N SER A 28 13.15 18.69 17.00
CA SER A 28 14.06 19.35 16.06
C SER A 28 14.10 18.63 14.71
N GLN A 29 14.25 19.39 13.62
CA GLN A 29 14.39 18.85 12.27
C GLN A 29 15.55 17.84 12.14
N PRO A 30 16.74 18.05 12.75
CA PRO A 30 17.81 17.06 12.71
C PRO A 30 17.44 15.75 13.41
N TYR A 31 16.70 15.84 14.52
CA TYR A 31 16.22 14.66 15.23
C TYR A 31 15.18 13.90 14.42
N TYR A 32 14.25 14.62 13.78
CA TYR A 32 13.29 14.03 12.84
C TYR A 32 13.98 13.34 11.66
N SER A 33 14.95 14.00 11.03
CA SER A 33 15.73 13.44 9.92
C SER A 33 16.50 12.16 10.34
N ALA A 34 17.03 12.13 11.56
CA ALA A 34 17.64 10.94 12.13
C ALA A 34 16.63 9.79 12.35
N ILE A 35 15.37 10.10 12.64
CA ILE A 35 14.29 9.11 12.73
C ILE A 35 13.90 8.58 11.35
N GLU A 36 13.66 9.46 10.37
CA GLU A 36 13.31 9.06 9.00
C GLU A 36 14.39 8.17 8.36
N SER A 37 15.65 8.49 8.57
CA SER A 37 16.81 7.72 8.08
C SER A 37 17.07 6.43 8.88
N GLY A 38 16.29 6.15 9.93
CA GLY A 38 16.43 4.95 10.76
C GLY A 38 17.61 4.98 11.72
N LYS A 39 18.34 6.09 11.82
CA LYS A 39 19.44 6.27 12.80
C LYS A 39 18.94 6.41 14.24
N LYS A 40 17.68 6.82 14.42
CA LYS A 40 17.01 6.92 15.73
C LYS A 40 15.65 6.23 15.68
N PRO A 41 15.22 5.57 16.77
CA PRO A 41 13.90 4.97 16.84
C PRO A 41 12.82 6.04 17.05
N ILE A 42 11.60 5.75 16.59
CA ILE A 42 10.39 6.46 17.00
C ILE A 42 10.12 6.13 18.47
N THR A 43 10.00 7.17 19.30
CA THR A 43 9.69 7.07 20.72
C THR A 43 8.18 7.03 20.97
N ASN A 44 7.76 6.56 22.15
CA ASN A 44 6.33 6.56 22.51
C ASN A 44 5.73 7.97 22.50
N LYS A 45 6.49 8.99 22.91
CA LYS A 45 6.07 10.39 22.87
C LYS A 45 5.68 10.83 21.44
N ILE A 46 6.47 10.45 20.44
CA ILE A 46 6.16 10.76 19.04
C ILE A 46 4.92 10.00 18.58
N LEU A 47 4.76 8.74 18.97
CA LEU A 47 3.55 7.96 18.65
C LEU A 47 2.29 8.56 19.27
N ASP A 48 2.38 9.06 20.50
CA ASP A 48 1.27 9.75 21.15
C ASP A 48 0.92 11.05 20.42
N GLN A 49 1.91 11.82 19.98
CA GLN A 49 1.69 13.01 19.17
C GLN A 49 1.04 12.69 17.83
N LEU A 50 1.52 11.64 17.15
CA LEU A 50 0.95 11.17 15.89
C LEU A 50 -0.51 10.71 16.05
N ARG A 51 -0.80 10.01 17.15
CA ARG A 51 -2.17 9.59 17.51
C ARG A 51 -3.06 10.80 17.77
N VAL A 52 -2.61 11.75 18.58
CA VAL A 52 -3.44 12.91 18.95
C VAL A 52 -3.69 13.81 17.74
N LYS A 53 -2.68 14.02 16.89
CA LYS A 53 -2.76 15.00 15.81
C LYS A 53 -3.37 14.46 14.53
N TRP A 54 -2.99 13.25 14.15
CA TRP A 54 -3.40 12.65 12.85
C TRP A 54 -4.13 11.32 13.03
N GLN A 55 -4.54 10.97 14.27
CA GLN A 55 -5.26 9.72 14.59
C GLN A 55 -4.53 8.43 14.14
N ILE A 56 -3.21 8.51 13.97
CA ILE A 56 -2.39 7.37 13.56
C ILE A 56 -2.23 6.42 14.74
N LYS A 57 -2.78 5.21 14.61
CA LYS A 57 -2.66 4.16 15.62
C LYS A 57 -1.25 3.54 15.60
N LYS A 58 -0.79 3.01 16.73
CA LYS A 58 0.56 2.41 16.86
C LYS A 58 0.75 1.23 15.90
N GLU A 59 -0.34 0.53 15.59
CA GLU A 59 -0.41 -0.59 14.65
C GLU A 59 -0.02 -0.17 13.23
N TYR A 60 -0.22 1.09 12.85
CA TYR A 60 0.30 1.62 11.57
C TYR A 60 1.81 1.43 11.47
N PHE A 61 2.55 1.49 12.58
CA PHE A 61 3.99 1.26 12.63
C PHE A 61 4.38 -0.18 12.97
N ALA A 62 3.45 -1.00 13.47
CA ALA A 62 3.68 -2.40 13.83
C ALA A 62 3.31 -3.39 12.72
N ALA A 63 2.39 -3.02 11.83
CA ALA A 63 2.02 -3.85 10.70
C ALA A 63 3.21 -3.94 9.74
N ASP A 64 3.86 -5.10 9.63
CA ASP A 64 4.81 -5.41 8.56
C ASP A 64 4.06 -5.47 7.23
N ASN A 65 3.66 -4.31 6.69
CA ASN A 65 3.04 -4.18 5.38
C ASN A 65 4.09 -4.22 4.26
N ASN A 66 5.27 -4.74 4.55
CA ASN A 66 6.40 -4.83 3.64
C ASN A 66 6.72 -6.27 3.22
N LYS A 67 5.77 -7.21 3.39
CA LYS A 67 5.95 -8.59 2.91
C LYS A 67 5.06 -8.97 1.73
N PHE A 68 4.21 -8.07 1.24
CA PHE A 68 3.31 -8.39 0.13
C PHE A 68 3.30 -7.31 -0.95
N ALA A 69 3.23 -6.02 -0.57
CA ALA A 69 3.21 -4.91 -1.53
C ALA A 69 4.58 -4.66 -2.19
N SER A 70 5.69 -4.79 -1.45
CA SER A 70 7.05 -4.60 -2.00
C SER A 70 7.60 -5.79 -2.79
N GLU A 71 7.03 -6.99 -2.62
CA GLU A 71 7.42 -8.19 -3.39
C GLU A 71 6.67 -8.28 -4.73
N ILE A 72 5.51 -7.61 -4.86
CA ILE A 72 4.65 -7.63 -6.05
C ILE A 72 4.67 -6.29 -6.82
N MET A 73 5.03 -5.17 -6.21
CA MET A 73 5.17 -3.91 -6.94
C MET A 73 6.60 -3.40 -6.87
N GLY A 74 7.31 -3.45 -8.00
CA GLY A 74 8.61 -2.79 -8.16
C GLY A 74 8.48 -1.27 -8.15
N VAL A 75 7.89 -0.68 -7.10
CA VAL A 75 7.85 0.76 -6.92
C VAL A 75 9.19 1.18 -6.35
N GLU A 76 10.12 1.45 -7.25
CA GLU A 76 11.25 2.32 -6.98
C GLU A 76 10.72 3.66 -6.47
N ASN A 77 11.10 4.04 -5.26
CA ASN A 77 11.08 5.43 -4.85
C ASN A 77 12.23 5.72 -3.87
N GLY A 78 13.39 5.94 -4.48
CA GLY A 78 14.27 7.09 -4.17
C GLY A 78 14.76 7.27 -2.73
N GLY A 79 15.94 6.71 -2.47
CA GLY A 79 16.82 7.14 -1.38
C GLY A 79 17.98 6.18 -1.17
N ASN A 80 19.05 6.34 -1.95
CA ASN A 80 20.33 5.68 -1.71
C ASN A 80 20.79 5.93 -0.28
N ILE A 81 20.79 4.88 0.54
CA ILE A 81 21.82 4.40 1.46
C ILE A 81 21.20 3.17 2.18
N GLY A 82 21.52 1.95 1.73
CA GLY A 82 21.32 0.70 2.47
C GLY A 82 19.98 -0.06 2.35
N GLY A 83 19.02 0.39 1.54
CA GLY A 83 17.67 -0.21 1.49
C GLY A 83 17.47 -1.41 0.54
N ILE A 84 18.12 -1.40 -0.62
CA ILE A 84 17.92 -2.41 -1.69
C ILE A 84 18.65 -3.71 -1.33
N ASP A 85 19.84 -3.57 -0.77
CA ASP A 85 20.74 -4.68 -0.46
C ASP A 85 20.21 -5.55 0.71
N GLY A 86 19.45 -4.98 1.64
CA GLY A 86 18.81 -5.76 2.73
C GLY A 86 17.62 -6.60 2.27
N GLY A 87 16.75 -6.02 1.41
CA GLY A 87 15.60 -6.72 0.84
C GLY A 87 16.02 -7.83 -0.13
N ASN A 88 16.95 -7.54 -1.04
CA ASN A 88 17.50 -8.56 -1.93
C ASN A 88 18.23 -9.67 -1.15
N ARG A 89 19.02 -9.35 -0.12
CA ARG A 89 19.68 -10.39 0.70
C ARG A 89 18.69 -11.27 1.46
N PHE A 90 17.56 -10.73 1.91
CA PHE A 90 16.51 -11.51 2.56
C PHE A 90 15.77 -12.42 1.56
N LEU A 91 15.40 -11.90 0.40
CA LEU A 91 14.77 -12.68 -0.68
C LEU A 91 15.71 -13.78 -1.20
N GLU A 92 17.00 -13.47 -1.38
CA GLU A 92 18.02 -14.45 -1.76
C GLU A 92 18.22 -15.51 -0.68
N SER A 93 18.11 -15.15 0.61
CA SER A 93 18.16 -16.11 1.71
C SER A 93 16.94 -17.06 1.70
N ILE A 94 15.74 -16.52 1.46
CA ILE A 94 14.53 -17.33 1.30
C ILE A 94 14.65 -18.24 0.07
N LYS A 95 15.07 -17.68 -1.07
CA LYS A 95 15.26 -18.42 -2.33
C LYS A 95 16.22 -19.59 -2.11
N LYS A 96 17.38 -19.35 -1.49
CA LYS A 96 18.35 -20.41 -1.15
C LYS A 96 17.76 -21.46 -0.20
N SER A 97 16.98 -21.05 0.79
CA SER A 97 16.31 -21.98 1.72
C SER A 97 15.26 -22.85 1.00
N LEU A 98 14.47 -22.27 0.09
CA LEU A 98 13.46 -22.98 -0.68
C LEU A 98 14.09 -23.93 -1.72
N ILE A 99 15.14 -23.50 -2.41
CA ILE A 99 15.91 -24.35 -3.33
C ILE A 99 16.55 -25.52 -2.57
N LYS A 100 17.09 -25.27 -1.38
CA LYS A 100 17.64 -26.34 -0.53
C LYS A 100 16.58 -27.36 -0.09
N GLN A 101 15.35 -26.90 0.15
CA GLN A 101 14.22 -27.77 0.51
C GLN A 101 13.63 -28.50 -0.70
N SER A 102 13.72 -27.92 -1.89
CA SER A 102 13.27 -28.50 -3.14
C SER A 102 14.12 -27.98 -4.30
N PRO A 103 15.07 -28.77 -4.83
CA PRO A 103 15.91 -28.36 -5.96
C PRO A 103 15.10 -27.95 -7.19
N ARG A 104 13.87 -28.46 -7.31
CA ARG A 104 12.92 -28.09 -8.35
C ARG A 104 12.52 -26.62 -8.33
N MET A 105 12.59 -25.96 -7.18
CA MET A 105 12.34 -24.51 -7.07
C MET A 105 13.33 -23.70 -7.90
N GLU A 106 14.55 -24.19 -8.12
CA GLU A 106 15.53 -23.49 -8.95
C GLU A 106 15.07 -23.37 -10.41
N PHE A 107 14.48 -24.45 -10.95
CA PHE A 107 13.89 -24.43 -12.28
C PHE A 107 12.68 -23.48 -12.36
N VAL A 108 11.82 -23.50 -11.34
CA VAL A 108 10.66 -22.59 -11.28
C VAL A 108 11.10 -21.13 -11.24
N TYR A 109 12.11 -20.79 -10.42
CA TYR A 109 12.65 -19.43 -10.38
C TYR A 109 13.25 -19.02 -11.71
N LYS A 110 14.08 -19.87 -12.32
CA LYS A 110 14.71 -19.58 -13.60
C LYS A 110 13.68 -19.36 -14.71
N ALA A 111 12.71 -20.28 -14.84
CA ALA A 111 11.64 -20.14 -15.81
C ALA A 111 10.81 -18.87 -15.59
N THR A 112 10.57 -18.50 -14.32
CA THR A 112 9.85 -17.26 -14.00
C THR A 112 10.64 -16.02 -14.42
N GLU A 113 11.95 -15.98 -14.17
CA GLU A 113 12.81 -14.85 -14.59
C GLU A 113 12.95 -14.77 -16.11
N ASP A 114 13.09 -15.91 -16.79
CA ASP A 114 13.12 -16.00 -18.25
C ASP A 114 11.80 -15.50 -18.86
N LEU A 115 10.66 -15.90 -18.29
CA LEU A 115 9.33 -15.45 -18.72
C LEU A 115 9.13 -13.94 -18.50
N LYS A 116 9.54 -13.40 -17.36
CA LYS A 116 9.50 -11.95 -17.10
C LYS A 116 10.33 -11.16 -18.11
N SER A 117 11.51 -11.68 -18.43
CA SER A 117 12.44 -11.02 -19.36
C SER A 117 11.94 -11.09 -20.80
N SER A 118 11.28 -12.19 -21.15
CA SER A 118 10.81 -12.46 -22.52
C SER A 118 9.41 -11.89 -22.80
N ASN A 119 8.63 -11.55 -21.77
CA ASN A 119 7.24 -11.09 -21.89
C ASN A 119 7.01 -9.79 -21.10
N PRO A 120 7.41 -8.63 -21.62
CA PRO A 120 7.27 -7.35 -20.93
C PRO A 120 5.82 -7.01 -20.58
N GLU A 121 4.87 -7.47 -21.38
CA GLU A 121 3.42 -7.29 -21.16
C GLU A 121 2.93 -7.92 -19.85
N LEU A 122 3.53 -9.03 -19.41
CA LEU A 122 3.22 -9.64 -18.11
C LEU A 122 3.69 -8.77 -16.94
N MET A 123 4.84 -8.11 -17.12
CA MET A 123 5.36 -7.16 -16.14
C MET A 123 4.52 -5.89 -16.08
N GLU A 124 4.07 -5.41 -17.25
CA GLU A 124 3.16 -4.28 -17.36
C GLU A 124 1.79 -4.59 -16.72
N LEU A 125 1.22 -5.77 -16.97
CA LEU A 125 -0.02 -6.22 -16.34
C LEU A 125 0.12 -6.23 -14.81
N ARG A 126 1.20 -6.83 -14.29
CA ARG A 126 1.49 -6.84 -12.85
C ARG A 126 1.59 -5.42 -12.29
N TYR A 127 2.28 -4.52 -12.99
CA TYR A 127 2.39 -3.12 -12.60
C TYR A 127 1.04 -2.39 -12.60
N ASN A 128 0.21 -2.62 -13.60
CA ASN A 128 -1.11 -1.97 -13.71
C ASN A 128 -2.07 -2.43 -12.60
N VAL A 129 -2.14 -3.74 -12.32
CA VAL A 129 -2.93 -4.28 -11.20
C VAL A 129 -2.47 -3.72 -9.85
N SER A 130 -1.16 -3.60 -9.71
CA SER A 130 -0.48 -3.06 -8.55
C SER A 130 -0.85 -1.58 -8.31
N SER A 131 -0.65 -0.74 -9.32
CA SER A 131 -1.02 0.68 -9.30
C SER A 131 -2.51 0.90 -9.02
N LEU A 132 -3.38 0.08 -9.60
CA LEU A 132 -4.81 0.10 -9.34
C LEU A 132 -5.15 -0.15 -7.86
N ALA A 133 -4.51 -1.13 -7.22
CA ALA A 133 -4.73 -1.41 -5.81
C ALA A 133 -4.35 -0.21 -4.91
N ALA A 134 -3.25 0.48 -5.23
CA ALA A 134 -2.83 1.68 -4.50
C ALA A 134 -3.86 2.81 -4.63
N LEU A 135 -4.34 3.07 -5.84
CA LEU A 135 -5.35 4.10 -6.10
C LEU A 135 -6.68 3.82 -5.38
N LEU A 136 -7.09 2.55 -5.27
CA LEU A 136 -8.28 2.17 -4.52
C LEU A 136 -8.14 2.47 -3.02
N ILE A 137 -6.97 2.19 -2.44
CA ILE A 137 -6.67 2.50 -1.04
C ILE A 137 -6.72 4.02 -0.81
N ASP A 138 -6.14 4.81 -1.72
CA ASP A 138 -6.17 6.27 -1.61
C ASP A 138 -7.60 6.83 -1.71
N ALA A 139 -8.41 6.28 -2.62
CA ALA A 139 -9.82 6.65 -2.74
C ALA A 139 -10.63 6.33 -1.48
N GLU A 140 -10.39 5.16 -0.88
CA GLU A 140 -11.00 4.76 0.39
C GLU A 140 -10.58 5.69 1.54
N ASN A 141 -9.31 6.05 1.62
CA ASN A 141 -8.81 6.99 2.62
C ASN A 141 -9.47 8.37 2.47
N ILE A 142 -9.61 8.89 1.25
CA ILE A 142 -10.31 10.16 0.99
C ILE A 142 -11.76 10.05 1.45
N TYR A 143 -12.45 8.96 1.13
CA TYR A 143 -13.81 8.73 1.60
C TYR A 143 -13.89 8.74 3.13
N ILE A 144 -13.01 8.02 3.82
CA ILE A 144 -12.97 7.96 5.28
C ILE A 144 -12.69 9.36 5.85
N THR A 145 -11.62 10.03 5.42
CA THR A 145 -11.19 11.32 5.97
C THR A 145 -12.23 12.42 5.76
N TYR A 146 -12.78 12.55 4.55
CA TYR A 146 -13.65 13.68 4.23
C TYR A 146 -15.13 13.40 4.47
N LEU A 147 -15.61 12.18 4.25
CA LEU A 147 -17.02 11.84 4.37
C LEU A 147 -17.39 11.42 5.80
N GLN A 148 -16.50 10.74 6.54
CA GLN A 148 -16.71 10.56 7.99
C GLN A 148 -16.36 11.84 8.75
N GLY A 149 -15.34 12.58 8.31
CA GLY A 149 -15.01 13.90 8.87
C GLY A 149 -16.08 14.96 8.62
N ALA A 150 -16.89 14.84 7.57
CA ALA A 150 -18.06 15.68 7.34
C ALA A 150 -19.15 15.53 8.40
N ILE A 151 -19.18 14.39 9.10
CA ILE A 151 -19.99 14.18 10.30
C ILE A 151 -19.12 14.63 11.49
N SER A 152 -18.82 15.93 11.58
CA SER A 152 -18.10 16.50 12.71
C SER A 152 -18.96 17.44 13.54
N ASP A 153 -18.48 17.68 14.77
CA ASP A 153 -19.01 18.68 15.69
C ASP A 153 -18.83 20.13 15.16
N ASP A 154 -18.15 20.32 14.02
CA ASP A 154 -17.93 21.64 13.41
C ASP A 154 -19.19 22.15 12.68
N ILE A 155 -20.17 21.29 12.39
CA ILE A 155 -21.47 21.73 11.84
C ILE A 155 -22.28 22.37 12.95
N LYS A 156 -22.09 23.69 13.11
CA LYS A 156 -22.86 24.51 14.05
C LYS A 156 -24.33 24.56 13.62
N ALA A 157 -25.22 24.18 14.51
CA ALA A 157 -26.66 24.27 14.33
C ALA A 157 -27.36 24.37 15.69
N ASP A 158 -28.39 25.20 15.78
CA ASP A 158 -29.12 25.45 17.03
C ASP A 158 -30.22 24.39 17.24
N THR A 159 -30.59 23.68 16.18
CA THR A 159 -31.58 22.60 16.23
C THR A 159 -31.15 21.38 15.42
N TYR A 160 -31.66 20.21 15.80
CA TYR A 160 -31.46 18.98 15.03
C TYR A 160 -31.96 19.10 13.57
N LYS A 161 -33.07 19.80 13.35
CA LYS A 161 -33.63 20.03 12.01
C LYS A 161 -32.65 20.81 11.13
N GLU A 162 -32.03 21.84 11.70
CA GLU A 162 -31.02 22.66 11.03
C GLU A 162 -29.73 21.88 10.79
N TYR A 163 -29.25 21.13 11.79
CA TYR A 163 -28.08 20.24 11.66
C TYR A 163 -28.27 19.25 10.50
N LYS A 164 -29.42 18.57 10.47
CA LYS A 164 -29.74 17.59 9.43
C LYS A 164 -29.78 18.23 8.04
N ALA A 165 -30.33 19.44 7.90
CA ALA A 165 -30.35 20.15 6.63
C ALA A 165 -28.94 20.50 6.15
N LYS A 166 -28.10 21.06 7.04
CA LYS A 166 -26.69 21.40 6.75
C LYS A 166 -25.86 20.17 6.40
N LEU A 167 -26.02 19.08 7.13
CA LEU A 167 -25.34 17.81 6.84
C LEU A 167 -25.79 17.24 5.49
N THR A 168 -27.09 17.29 5.18
CA THR A 168 -27.62 16.80 3.89
C THR A 168 -27.06 17.61 2.72
N ASP A 169 -27.02 18.94 2.84
CA ASP A 169 -26.44 19.83 1.83
C ASP A 169 -24.94 19.55 1.64
N HIS A 170 -24.19 19.41 2.74
CA HIS A 170 -22.77 19.07 2.71
C HIS A 170 -22.51 17.72 2.02
N LEU A 171 -23.27 16.68 2.36
CA LEU A 171 -23.17 15.36 1.74
C LEU A 171 -23.62 15.35 0.28
N SER A 172 -24.55 16.22 -0.11
CA SER A 172 -25.02 16.33 -1.49
C SER A 172 -23.88 16.69 -2.46
N ASN A 173 -22.90 17.47 -2.00
CA ASN A 173 -21.70 17.82 -2.79
C ASN A 173 -20.84 16.60 -3.15
N PHE A 174 -20.95 15.50 -2.41
CA PHE A 174 -20.20 14.28 -2.69
C PHE A 174 -20.92 13.34 -3.66
N THR A 175 -22.23 13.50 -3.84
CA THR A 175 -23.02 12.67 -4.77
C THR A 175 -22.57 12.82 -6.22
N LYS A 176 -21.96 13.97 -6.58
CA LYS A 176 -21.35 14.18 -7.90
C LYS A 176 -20.21 13.18 -8.20
N TYR A 177 -19.50 12.72 -7.17
CA TYR A 177 -18.41 11.75 -7.32
C TYR A 177 -18.92 10.31 -7.46
N SER A 178 -20.08 9.98 -6.91
CA SER A 178 -20.70 8.66 -7.12
C SER A 178 -20.94 8.39 -8.61
N LYS A 179 -21.40 9.39 -9.36
CA LYS A 179 -21.60 9.28 -10.82
C LYS A 179 -20.29 9.00 -11.57
N ALA A 180 -19.16 9.53 -11.11
CA ALA A 180 -17.85 9.31 -11.71
C ALA A 180 -17.26 7.92 -11.36
N ILE A 181 -17.55 7.38 -10.18
CA ILE A 181 -16.99 6.12 -9.69
C ILE A 181 -17.73 4.89 -10.25
N ASN A 182 -19.05 4.99 -10.47
CA ASN A 182 -19.87 3.84 -10.89
C ASN A 182 -19.38 3.13 -12.18
N PRO A 183 -19.00 3.84 -13.26
CA PRO A 183 -18.46 3.20 -14.45
C PRO A 183 -17.19 2.40 -14.16
N PHE A 184 -16.29 2.96 -13.34
CA PHE A 184 -15.03 2.31 -12.96
C PHE A 184 -15.26 1.03 -12.15
N ILE A 185 -16.17 1.05 -11.18
CA ILE A 185 -16.57 -0.16 -10.43
C ILE A 185 -17.11 -1.23 -11.37
N SER A 186 -17.90 -0.83 -12.38
CA SER A 186 -18.48 -1.78 -13.35
C SER A 186 -17.39 -2.44 -14.19
N CYS A 187 -16.41 -1.67 -14.68
CA CYS A 187 -15.25 -2.21 -15.39
C CYS A 187 -14.43 -3.17 -14.52
N LEU A 188 -14.16 -2.82 -13.26
CA LEU A 188 -13.43 -3.67 -12.34
C LEU A 188 -14.13 -5.00 -12.07
N LYS A 189 -15.46 -4.99 -11.89
CA LYS A 189 -16.25 -6.21 -11.73
C LYS A 189 -16.17 -7.10 -12.96
N ALA A 190 -16.26 -6.53 -14.16
CA ALA A 190 -16.13 -7.27 -15.41
C ALA A 190 -14.75 -7.93 -15.53
N PHE A 191 -13.67 -7.17 -15.26
CA PHE A 191 -12.31 -7.69 -15.24
C PHE A 191 -12.13 -8.85 -14.24
N ILE A 192 -12.63 -8.68 -13.01
CA ILE A 192 -12.55 -9.72 -11.97
C ILE A 192 -13.32 -10.98 -12.38
N LEU A 193 -14.51 -10.84 -12.97
CA LEU A 193 -15.29 -11.97 -13.46
C LEU A 193 -14.58 -12.70 -14.59
N GLU A 194 -14.00 -11.99 -15.55
CA GLU A 194 -13.20 -12.57 -16.63
C GLU A 194 -11.99 -13.33 -16.07
N PHE A 195 -11.30 -12.75 -15.09
CA PHE A 195 -10.15 -13.36 -14.44
C PHE A 195 -10.52 -14.58 -13.57
N HIS A 196 -11.69 -14.59 -12.93
CA HIS A 196 -12.19 -15.75 -12.19
C HIS A 196 -12.69 -16.87 -13.09
N ASN A 197 -13.29 -16.51 -14.24
CA ASN A 197 -13.70 -17.44 -15.27
C ASN A 197 -12.52 -17.93 -16.12
N PHE A 198 -11.32 -17.35 -15.93
CA PHE A 198 -10.08 -17.92 -16.43
C PHE A 198 -9.90 -19.31 -15.85
N ASP A 199 -10.03 -20.32 -16.72
CA ASP A 199 -10.14 -21.71 -16.34
C ASP A 199 -8.84 -22.23 -15.71
N LYS A 200 -8.80 -22.23 -14.38
CA LYS A 200 -7.67 -22.75 -13.60
C LYS A 200 -7.43 -24.24 -13.83
N SER A 201 -8.44 -25.00 -14.27
CA SER A 201 -8.30 -26.45 -14.49
C SER A 201 -7.38 -26.76 -15.66
N LYS A 202 -7.42 -25.95 -16.73
CA LYS A 202 -6.52 -26.09 -17.90
C LYS A 202 -5.05 -25.80 -17.59
N VAL A 203 -4.77 -24.93 -16.62
CA VAL A 203 -3.39 -24.61 -16.21
C VAL A 203 -2.82 -25.74 -15.34
N ILE A 204 -3.65 -26.32 -14.47
CA ILE A 204 -3.20 -27.36 -13.51
C ILE A 204 -3.01 -28.71 -14.21
N GLU A 205 -3.88 -29.10 -15.15
CA GLU A 205 -3.73 -30.37 -15.90
C GLU A 205 -2.48 -30.39 -16.76
N HIS A 206 -2.19 -29.32 -17.51
CA HIS A 206 -0.97 -29.24 -18.32
C HIS A 206 0.31 -29.25 -17.47
N THR A 207 0.24 -28.66 -16.28
CA THR A 207 1.36 -28.69 -15.34
C THR A 207 1.54 -30.09 -14.76
N ILE A 208 0.50 -30.87 -14.45
CA ILE A 208 0.68 -32.21 -13.85
C ILE A 208 1.26 -33.22 -14.85
N ASP A 209 0.89 -33.16 -16.12
CA ASP A 209 1.38 -34.10 -17.14
C ASP A 209 2.87 -33.88 -17.47
N GLU A 210 3.30 -32.63 -17.66
CA GLU A 210 4.72 -32.30 -17.90
C GLU A 210 5.61 -32.59 -16.68
N LEU A 211 5.04 -32.64 -15.48
CA LEU A 211 5.78 -32.93 -14.25
C LEU A 211 5.97 -34.41 -13.95
N ASN A 212 5.20 -35.28 -14.60
CA ASN A 212 5.38 -36.73 -14.51
C ASN A 212 6.42 -37.26 -15.51
N ASP A 213 6.70 -36.49 -16.57
CA ASP A 213 7.69 -36.82 -17.61
C ASP A 213 9.14 -36.42 -17.25
N ILE A 214 9.35 -35.69 -16.15
CA ILE A 214 10.70 -35.34 -15.63
C ILE A 214 11.09 -36.30 -14.48
N LYS A 215 11.12 -37.60 -14.77
CA LYS A 215 11.74 -38.65 -13.93
C LYS A 215 12.94 -39.26 -14.63
#